data_AF-A0A221KE16-F1
#
_entry.id   AF-A0A221KE16-F1
#
_cell.length_a   1.000
_cell.length_b   1.000
_cell.length_c   1.000
_cell.angle_alpha   90.00
_cell.angle_beta   90.00
_cell.angle_gamma   90.00
#
_symmetry.space_group_name_H-M   'P 1'
#
loop_
_entity.id
_entity.type
_entity.pdbx_description
1 polymer ?
#
loop_
_entity_poly.entity_id
_entity_poly.type
_entity_poly.pdbx_seq_one_letter_code
_entity_poly.pdbx_strand_id
1 'polypeptide(L)'
;MDHPREGRREVGCPERHTWTLYESAPDGVSVGLWECEPGRWRIEFGEHQHEYFTVLAGRVRLHTPDGTWAEFGPGQAAVIPAGFRGSFEVLERVRKHFVVIGR
;
A
#
# COMPACT_ATOMS: atom_id res chain seq x y z
N MET A 1 2.26 -14.65 -1.60
CA MET A 1 3.08 -13.90 -2.55
C MET A 1 2.23 -13.56 -3.75
N ASP A 2 2.29 -12.34 -4.22
CA ASP A 2 1.58 -11.90 -5.41
C ASP A 2 2.34 -10.76 -6.12
N HIS A 3 1.73 -10.21 -7.17
CA HIS A 3 2.22 -9.03 -7.89
C HIS A 3 1.07 -8.04 -8.06
N PRO A 4 1.34 -6.75 -8.30
CA PRO A 4 0.31 -5.81 -8.73
C PRO A 4 -0.45 -6.34 -9.95
N ARG A 5 -1.75 -6.03 -10.05
CA ARG A 5 -2.59 -6.43 -11.20
C ARG A 5 -1.95 -5.91 -12.50
N GLU A 6 -1.86 -6.75 -13.52
CA GLU A 6 -1.18 -6.44 -14.78
C GLU A 6 -1.61 -5.10 -15.39
N GLY A 7 -2.92 -4.89 -15.56
CA GLY A 7 -3.47 -3.64 -16.09
C GLY A 7 -3.31 -2.40 -15.19
N ARG A 8 -2.73 -2.53 -13.99
CA ARG A 8 -2.42 -1.40 -13.09
C ARG A 8 -0.93 -1.12 -12.98
N ARG A 9 -0.04 -1.98 -13.51
CA ARG A 9 1.42 -1.78 -13.44
C ARG A 9 1.82 -0.57 -14.29
N GLU A 10 2.71 0.24 -13.76
CA GLU A 10 3.29 1.40 -14.44
C GLU A 10 4.81 1.21 -14.59
N VAL A 11 5.47 0.68 -13.56
CA VAL A 11 6.91 0.38 -13.57
C VAL A 11 7.16 -0.98 -12.92
N GLY A 12 7.79 -1.88 -13.66
CA GLY A 12 8.19 -3.21 -13.18
C GLY A 12 7.03 -4.16 -12.90
N CYS A 13 7.37 -5.30 -12.29
CA CYS A 13 6.44 -6.32 -11.82
C CYS A 13 6.86 -6.79 -10.42
N PRO A 14 6.84 -5.88 -9.42
CA PRO A 14 7.44 -6.16 -8.13
C PRO A 14 6.76 -7.34 -7.46
N GLU A 15 7.55 -8.21 -6.85
CA GLU A 15 7.05 -9.24 -5.95
C GLU A 15 6.60 -8.63 -4.63
N ARG A 16 5.47 -9.12 -4.11
CA ARG A 16 4.88 -8.67 -2.85
C ARG A 16 4.62 -9.84 -1.93
N HIS A 17 4.88 -9.61 -0.65
CA HIS A 17 4.64 -10.55 0.42
C HIS A 17 3.74 -9.91 1.47
N THR A 18 2.74 -10.65 1.91
CA THR A 18 1.82 -10.22 2.97
C THR A 18 1.81 -11.31 4.03
N TRP A 19 2.04 -10.91 5.28
CA TRP A 19 1.86 -11.75 6.46
C TRP A 19 0.74 -11.15 7.29
N THR A 20 -0.43 -11.79 7.27
CA THR A 20 -1.57 -11.40 8.09
C THR A 20 -1.31 -11.80 9.54
N LEU A 21 -1.37 -10.83 10.44
CA LEU A 21 -1.21 -11.02 11.88
C LEU A 21 -2.57 -11.07 12.60
N TYR A 22 -3.57 -10.39 12.06
CA TYR A 22 -4.95 -10.41 12.53
C TYR A 22 -5.92 -10.14 11.39
N GLU A 23 -7.06 -10.83 11.39
CA GLU A 23 -8.14 -10.61 10.43
C GLU A 23 -9.50 -10.87 11.10
N SER A 24 -10.44 -9.96 10.89
CA SER A 24 -11.84 -10.11 11.30
C SER A 24 -12.74 -9.71 10.14
N ALA A 25 -13.37 -10.71 9.52
CA ALA A 25 -14.37 -10.46 8.48
C ALA A 25 -15.62 -9.73 9.00
N PRO A 26 -16.19 -10.04 10.18
CA PRO A 26 -17.32 -9.30 10.73
C PRO A 26 -17.04 -7.81 10.96
N ASP A 27 -15.81 -7.48 11.36
CA ASP A 27 -15.40 -6.09 11.64
C ASP A 27 -14.79 -5.40 10.41
N GLY A 28 -14.54 -6.15 9.32
CA GLY A 28 -13.91 -5.63 8.12
C GLY A 28 -12.46 -5.18 8.33
N VAL A 29 -11.72 -5.86 9.22
CA VAL A 29 -10.35 -5.47 9.62
C VAL A 29 -9.32 -6.50 9.17
N SER A 30 -8.21 -6.03 8.61
CA SER A 30 -7.01 -6.83 8.33
C SER A 30 -5.76 -6.08 8.77
N VAL A 31 -4.90 -6.74 9.53
CA VAL A 31 -3.67 -6.17 10.09
C VAL A 31 -2.50 -7.10 9.80
N GLY A 32 -1.36 -6.54 9.44
CA GLY A 32 -0.19 -7.36 9.23
C GLY A 32 1.05 -6.62 8.78
N LEU A 33 1.96 -7.40 8.21
CA LEU A 33 3.18 -6.95 7.57
C LEU A 33 3.06 -7.10 6.06
N TRP A 34 3.62 -6.14 5.34
CA TRP A 34 3.74 -6.19 3.90
C TRP A 34 5.17 -5.82 3.48
N GLU A 35 5.73 -6.57 2.54
CA GLU A 35 7.01 -6.31 1.91
C GLU A 35 6.87 -6.29 0.39
N CYS A 36 7.63 -5.43 -0.28
CA CYS A 36 7.56 -5.28 -1.73
C CYS A 36 8.88 -4.81 -2.32
N GLU A 37 9.21 -5.38 -3.48
CA GLU A 37 10.30 -4.92 -4.34
C GLU A 37 10.00 -3.56 -4.99
N PRO A 38 11.03 -2.84 -5.49
CA PRO A 38 10.84 -1.60 -6.22
C PRO A 38 9.92 -1.74 -7.44
N GLY A 39 9.04 -0.76 -7.62
CA GLY A 39 8.07 -0.73 -8.71
C GLY A 39 6.94 0.25 -8.44
N ARG A 40 6.10 0.49 -9.45
CA ARG A 40 5.00 1.45 -9.38
C ARG A 40 3.75 0.91 -10.05
N TRP A 41 2.60 1.11 -9.42
CA TRP A 41 1.31 0.70 -9.95
C TRP A 41 0.18 1.60 -9.45
N ARG A 42 -0.89 1.66 -10.24
CA ARG A 42 -2.13 2.33 -9.86
C ARG A 42 -2.81 1.59 -8.72
N ILE A 43 -3.32 2.34 -7.75
CA ILE A 43 -4.16 1.85 -6.66
C ILE A 43 -5.53 2.54 -6.74
N GLU A 44 -6.56 1.77 -6.38
CA GLU A 44 -7.95 2.22 -6.35
C GLU A 44 -8.57 1.60 -5.10
N PHE A 45 -8.81 2.42 -4.09
CA PHE A 45 -9.41 2.01 -2.84
C PHE A 45 -10.93 2.03 -2.97
N GLY A 46 -11.59 1.05 -2.35
CA GLY A 46 -13.05 1.01 -2.30
C GLY A 46 -13.64 2.22 -1.57
N GLU A 47 -14.93 2.49 -1.79
CA GLU A 47 -15.65 3.66 -1.22
C GLU A 47 -15.71 3.67 0.31
N HIS A 48 -15.46 2.52 0.94
CA HIS A 48 -15.43 2.38 2.40
C HIS A 48 -14.15 1.73 2.91
N GLN A 49 -13.10 1.64 2.07
CA GLN A 49 -11.85 0.98 2.44
C GLN A 49 -10.77 2.01 2.76
N HIS A 50 -10.14 1.91 3.92
CA HIS A 50 -9.01 2.75 4.32
C HIS A 50 -7.81 1.87 4.66
N GLU A 51 -6.61 2.39 4.46
CA GLU A 51 -5.37 1.78 4.96
C GLU A 51 -4.57 2.78 5.77
N TYR A 52 -4.22 2.43 7.00
CA TYR A 52 -3.12 3.04 7.74
C TYR A 52 -1.89 2.16 7.57
N PHE A 53 -0.72 2.75 7.31
CA PHE A 53 0.52 2.00 7.33
C PHE A 53 1.67 2.78 7.98
N THR A 54 2.65 2.05 8.49
CA THR A 54 3.91 2.61 8.99
C THR A 54 5.09 1.90 8.33
N VAL A 55 5.99 2.67 7.73
CA VAL A 55 7.17 2.13 7.06
C VAL A 55 8.19 1.71 8.12
N LEU A 56 8.66 0.47 8.03
CA LEU A 56 9.69 -0.10 8.91
C LEU A 56 11.09 -0.02 8.29
N ALA A 57 11.15 -0.25 6.98
CA ALA A 57 12.37 -0.20 6.18
C ALA A 57 12.03 0.19 4.74
N GLY A 58 12.99 0.77 4.02
CA GLY A 58 12.82 1.20 2.63
C GLY A 58 12.04 2.50 2.49
N ARG A 59 11.50 2.74 1.29
CA ARG A 59 10.95 4.05 0.92
C ARG A 59 9.85 3.94 -0.13
N VAL A 60 8.77 4.67 0.08
CA VAL A 60 7.59 4.68 -0.81
C VAL A 60 7.11 6.08 -1.12
N ARG A 61 6.40 6.24 -2.24
CA ARG A 61 5.64 7.43 -2.60
C ARG A 61 4.18 7.08 -2.88
N LEU A 62 3.29 7.95 -2.40
CA LEU A 62 1.89 7.98 -2.79
C LEU A 62 1.70 9.14 -3.76
N HIS A 63 1.30 8.81 -5.00
CA HIS A 63 1.02 9.79 -6.04
C HIS A 63 -0.47 10.04 -6.13
N THR A 64 -0.87 11.30 -6.15
CA THR A 64 -2.25 11.74 -6.37
C THR A 64 -2.53 11.96 -7.86
N PRO A 65 -3.81 12.01 -8.29
CA PRO A 65 -4.17 12.19 -9.71
C PRO A 65 -3.74 13.53 -10.31
N ASP A 66 -3.50 14.55 -9.48
CA ASP A 66 -3.01 15.86 -9.89
C ASP A 66 -1.50 15.88 -10.19
N GLY A 67 -0.82 14.73 -10.06
CA GLY A 67 0.60 14.57 -10.33
C GLY A 67 1.51 14.93 -9.15
N THR A 68 0.95 15.31 -7.99
CA THR A 68 1.74 15.51 -6.77
C THR A 68 1.97 14.18 -6.05
N TRP A 69 2.91 14.18 -5.09
CA TRP A 69 3.21 13.00 -4.30
C TRP A 69 3.70 13.34 -2.90
N ALA A 70 3.51 12.40 -1.99
CA ALA A 70 4.12 12.40 -0.67
C ALA A 70 5.00 11.15 -0.50
N GLU A 71 6.16 11.32 0.15
CA GLU A 71 7.15 10.26 0.36
C GLU A 71 7.26 9.87 1.83
N PHE A 72 7.45 8.58 2.07
CA PHE A 72 7.50 8.00 3.42
C PHE A 72 8.66 7.00 3.51
N GLY A 73 9.51 7.17 4.51
CA GLY A 73 10.60 6.27 4.91
C GLY A 73 10.44 5.75 6.34
N PRO A 74 11.47 5.08 6.89
CA PRO A 74 11.36 4.37 8.16
C PRO A 74 10.90 5.26 9.32
N GLY A 75 9.92 4.78 10.09
CA GLY A 75 9.29 5.49 11.20
C GLY A 75 8.17 6.46 10.79
N GLN A 76 8.00 6.74 9.50
CA GLN A 76 6.90 7.57 9.01
C GLN A 76 5.66 6.71 8.70
N ALA A 77 4.49 7.32 8.88
CA ALA A 77 3.21 6.69 8.65
C ALA A 77 2.37 7.50 7.66
N ALA A 78 1.41 6.83 7.02
CA ALA A 78 0.45 7.45 6.13
C ALA A 78 -0.92 6.78 6.22
N VAL A 79 -1.93 7.49 5.73
CA VAL A 79 -3.27 6.97 5.52
C VAL A 79 -3.61 7.08 4.04
N ILE A 80 -4.10 5.98 3.46
CA ILE A 80 -4.77 5.97 2.17
C ILE A 80 -6.27 5.94 2.45
N PRO A 81 -7.00 7.06 2.18
CA PRO A 81 -8.41 7.15 2.51
C PRO A 81 -9.28 6.36 1.51
N ALA A 82 -10.51 6.09 1.91
CA ALA A 82 -11.51 5.50 1.03
C ALA A 82 -11.76 6.33 -0.22
N GLY A 83 -12.03 5.63 -1.32
CA GLY A 83 -12.18 6.21 -2.65
C GLY A 83 -10.88 6.75 -3.25
N PHE A 84 -9.72 6.63 -2.59
CA PHE A 84 -8.46 7.11 -3.14
C PHE A 84 -8.14 6.43 -4.47
N ARG A 85 -7.73 7.23 -5.45
CA ARG A 85 -7.21 6.81 -6.75
C ARG A 85 -5.89 7.51 -6.98
N GLY A 86 -4.88 6.76 -7.39
CA GLY A 86 -3.53 7.29 -7.57
C GLY A 86 -2.55 6.16 -7.86
N SER A 87 -1.26 6.39 -7.59
CA SER A 87 -0.24 5.34 -7.73
C SER A 87 0.52 5.13 -6.43
N PHE A 88 0.83 3.87 -6.14
CA PHE A 88 1.76 3.47 -5.09
C PHE A 88 3.09 3.15 -5.76
N GLU A 89 4.17 3.78 -5.30
CA GLU A 89 5.52 3.58 -5.80
C GLU A 89 6.43 3.14 -4.66
N VAL A 90 7.15 2.06 -4.87
CA VAL A 90 8.22 1.57 -4.02
C VAL A 90 9.55 1.98 -4.66
N LEU A 91 10.29 2.87 -4.00
CA LEU A 91 11.57 3.39 -4.49
C LEU A 91 12.74 2.50 -4.07
N GLU A 92 12.66 1.98 -2.84
CA GLU A 92 13.60 1.05 -2.23
C GLU A 92 12.78 -0.08 -1.63
N ARG A 93 13.27 -1.34 -1.67
CA ARG A 93 12.53 -2.49 -1.13
C ARG A 93 12.02 -2.16 0.27
N VAL A 94 10.69 -2.18 0.41
CA VAL A 94 10.01 -1.63 1.58
C VAL A 94 9.45 -2.76 2.41
N ARG A 95 9.49 -2.59 3.74
CA ARG A 95 8.67 -3.36 4.68
C ARG A 95 7.83 -2.40 5.50
N LYS A 96 6.53 -2.67 5.66
CA LYS A 96 5.59 -1.83 6.42
C LYS A 96 4.63 -2.67 7.26
N HIS A 97 4.19 -2.12 8.39
CA HIS A 97 2.94 -2.56 9.00
C HIS A 97 1.77 -1.94 8.26
N PHE A 98 0.67 -2.67 8.13
CA PHE A 98 -0.58 -2.13 7.61
C PHE A 98 -1.75 -2.48 8.54
N VAL A 99 -2.76 -1.62 8.52
CA VAL A 99 -4.09 -1.83 9.04
C VAL A 99 -5.04 -1.40 7.92
N VAL A 100 -5.73 -2.36 7.33
CA VAL A 100 -6.81 -2.11 6.37
C VAL A 100 -8.13 -2.27 7.10
N ILE A 101 -9.00 -1.28 6.98
CA ILE A 101 -10.38 -1.34 7.45
C ILE A 101 -11.31 -1.10 6.27
N GLY A 102 -12.41 -1.82 6.20
CA GLY A 102 -13.48 -1.47 5.28
C GLY A 102 -14.73 -2.31 5.44
N ARG A 103 -15.88 -1.65 5.36
CA ARG A 103 -17.20 -2.26 5.48
C ARG A 103 -18.19 -1.65 4.50
#